data_AF-A0A0N4Y7W3-F1
#
_entry.id   AF-A0A0N4Y7W3-F1
#
_cell.length_a   1.000
_cell.length_b   1.000
_cell.length_c   1.000
_cell.angle_alpha   90.00
_cell.angle_beta   90.00
_cell.angle_gamma   90.00
#
_symmetry.space_group_name_H-M   'P 1'
#
loop_
_entity.id
_entity.type
_entity.pdbx_description
1 polymer ?
#
loop_
_entity_poly.entity_id
_entity_poly.type
_entity_poly.pdbx_seq_one_letter_code
_entity_poly.pdbx_strand_id
1 'polypeptide(L)'
;MDQPQEVDDDTPLLMDINKIENVITDQLQALERMKSTLRELRAQRFMDEEKQKTAFETEMREAISSLNRTLQEIKSMCAERCNDQLPNREEIIIENNAMFMEGLEIDDQRAQNRADEPMEEETSESEESESEDEIPVEPEQQNRREVELEEDPHALHENERQAHPRQEQNVVAEARRRIEQEIQRVEQAIRNFDNIIAEIEDQPRCAPRRFGGRVDQNRERYMKCAFCNAIGNHYSDSCSNVRNINSRRQLIEEKELCLTCLEWNCPRGNRCRKATVLCFHCREQGHHSALCDLPEQSEEIRMRLNNARESKQNCLERLWDLNHELDLFPPAM
;
A
#
# COMPACT_ATOMS: atom_id res chain seq x y z
N MET A 1 57.61 16.07 33.29
CA MET A 1 57.37 17.36 33.96
C MET A 1 55.89 17.59 33.85
N ASP A 2 55.13 17.04 34.80
CA ASP A 2 53.67 17.11 34.80
C ASP A 2 53.27 18.43 35.45
N GLN A 3 52.99 19.43 34.62
CA GLN A 3 52.40 20.68 35.09
C GLN A 3 50.93 20.40 35.41
N PRO A 4 50.47 20.57 36.67
CA PRO A 4 49.07 20.40 37.01
C PRO A 4 48.24 21.44 36.26
N GLN A 5 47.16 21.01 35.60
CA GLN A 5 46.23 21.91 34.93
C GLN A 5 45.31 22.55 35.98
N GLU A 6 45.35 23.87 36.08
CA GLU A 6 44.50 24.69 36.94
C GLU A 6 43.36 25.29 36.10
N VAL A 7 42.12 25.20 36.60
CA VAL A 7 40.90 25.66 35.91
C VAL A 7 40.34 26.83 36.70
N ASP A 8 41.07 27.94 36.72
CA ASP A 8 40.70 29.20 37.40
C ASP A 8 40.49 29.10 38.94
N ASP A 9 41.08 30.03 39.68
CA ASP A 9 40.99 30.15 41.16
C ASP A 9 41.32 28.89 41.98
N ASP A 10 42.60 28.48 41.98
CA ASP A 10 43.29 27.62 42.97
C ASP A 10 42.62 26.27 43.32
N THR A 11 41.60 25.85 42.57
CA THR A 11 40.87 24.61 42.84
C THR A 11 41.40 23.52 41.91
N PRO A 12 42.18 22.55 42.42
CA PRO A 12 42.71 21.49 41.58
C PRO A 12 41.55 20.70 40.97
N LEU A 13 41.63 20.44 39.66
CA LEU A 13 40.74 19.48 38.98
C LEU A 13 40.72 18.18 39.78
N LEU A 14 39.57 17.87 40.38
CA LEU A 14 39.41 16.73 41.29
C LEU A 14 39.59 15.36 40.63
N MET A 15 39.76 15.31 39.30
CA MET A 15 39.87 14.08 38.53
C MET A 15 41.13 14.06 37.68
N ASP A 16 41.91 12.99 37.87
CA ASP A 16 43.07 12.61 37.05
C ASP A 16 42.65 12.45 35.58
N ILE A 17 43.31 13.17 34.68
CA ILE A 17 43.07 13.16 33.23
C ILE A 17 43.11 11.74 32.68
N ASN A 18 44.01 10.89 33.17
CA ASN A 18 44.12 9.50 32.73
C ASN A 18 42.84 8.71 33.05
N LYS A 19 42.14 9.02 34.15
CA LYS A 19 40.85 8.38 34.46
C LYS A 19 39.76 8.82 33.50
N ILE A 20 39.76 10.09 33.09
CA ILE A 20 38.80 10.61 32.11
C ILE A 20 39.06 9.94 30.74
N GLU A 21 40.31 9.86 30.30
CA GLU A 21 40.68 9.20 29.04
C GLU A 21 40.29 7.72 29.03
N ASN A 22 40.50 7.01 30.14
CA ASN A 22 40.07 5.61 30.28
C ASN A 22 38.54 5.47 30.18
N VAL A 23 37.77 6.32 30.88
CA VAL A 23 36.30 6.30 30.80
C VAL A 23 35.81 6.63 29.39
N ILE A 24 36.41 7.63 28.72
CA ILE A 24 36.06 7.96 27.33
C ILE A 24 36.35 6.77 26.41
N THR A 25 37.50 6.11 26.57
CA THR A 25 37.89 4.95 25.77
C THR A 25 36.90 3.79 25.97
N ASP A 26 36.53 3.49 27.22
CA ASP A 26 35.55 2.45 27.53
C ASP A 26 34.18 2.75 26.91
N GLN A 27 33.72 4.00 26.98
CA GLN A 27 32.46 4.42 26.37
C GLN A 27 32.48 4.33 24.84
N LEU A 28 33.59 4.72 24.20
CA LEU A 28 33.75 4.58 22.76
C LEU A 28 33.74 3.11 22.32
N GLN A 29 34.40 2.22 23.07
CA GLN A 29 34.36 0.78 22.81
C GLN A 29 32.95 0.21 23.00
N ALA A 30 32.21 0.64 24.02
CA ALA A 30 30.82 0.23 24.24
C ALA A 30 29.92 0.65 23.06
N LEU A 31 30.06 1.89 22.58
CA LEU A 31 29.34 2.39 21.40
C LEU A 31 29.70 1.62 20.13
N GLU A 32 30.96 1.22 19.96
CA GLU A 32 31.39 0.41 18.82
C GLU A 32 30.77 -1.01 18.85
N ARG A 33 30.71 -1.64 20.03
CA ARG A 33 30.00 -2.92 20.21
C ARG A 33 28.51 -2.79 19.88
N MET A 34 27.84 -1.75 20.38
CA MET A 34 26.43 -1.49 20.05
C MET A 34 26.21 -1.27 18.55
N LYS A 35 27.12 -0.54 17.87
CA LYS A 35 27.06 -0.37 16.41
C LYS A 35 27.24 -1.70 15.67
N SER A 36 28.11 -2.60 16.14
CA SER A 36 28.25 -3.94 15.56
C SER A 36 26.96 -4.74 15.70
N THR A 37 26.38 -4.79 16.90
CA THR A 37 25.12 -5.49 17.16
C THR A 37 23.98 -4.94 16.30
N LEU A 38 23.89 -3.61 16.12
CA LEU A 38 22.89 -3.01 15.22
C LEU A 38 23.09 -3.39 13.75
N ARG A 39 24.35 -3.53 13.28
CA ARG A 39 24.63 -4.01 11.93
C ARG A 39 24.24 -5.48 11.77
N GLU A 40 24.54 -6.31 12.76
CA GLU A 40 24.16 -7.73 12.79
C GLU A 40 22.63 -7.90 12.78
N LEU A 41 21.89 -7.17 13.62
CA LEU A 41 20.43 -7.22 13.65
C LEU A 41 19.79 -6.76 12.32
N ARG A 42 20.36 -5.72 11.68
CA ARG A 42 19.90 -5.27 10.35
C ARG A 42 20.16 -6.32 9.28
N ALA A 43 21.33 -6.96 9.29
CA ALA A 43 21.66 -8.04 8.37
C ALA A 43 20.76 -9.26 8.58
N GLN A 44 20.48 -9.62 9.84
CA GLN A 44 19.58 -10.70 10.19
C GLN A 44 18.16 -10.44 9.71
N ARG A 45 17.60 -9.24 9.98
CA ARG A 45 16.27 -8.86 9.50
C ARG A 45 16.16 -8.95 7.97
N PHE A 46 17.19 -8.50 7.24
CA PHE A 46 17.22 -8.60 5.79
C PHE A 46 17.22 -10.06 5.30
N MET A 47 17.99 -10.94 5.94
CA MET A 47 17.97 -12.38 5.62
C MET A 47 16.61 -13.03 5.93
N ASP A 48 15.96 -12.62 7.02
CA ASP A 48 14.63 -13.13 7.40
C ASP A 48 13.56 -12.68 6.40
N GLU A 49 13.59 -11.41 5.96
CA GLU A 49 12.70 -10.88 4.92
C GLU A 49 12.88 -11.64 3.59
N GLU A 50 14.12 -11.87 3.15
CA GLU A 50 14.40 -12.65 1.92
C GLU A 50 13.97 -14.12 2.06
N LYS A 51 14.15 -14.72 3.24
CA LYS A 51 13.70 -16.08 3.53
C LYS A 51 12.17 -16.19 3.49
N GLN A 52 11.45 -15.22 4.04
CA GLN A 52 9.98 -15.19 3.97
C GLN A 52 9.49 -15.02 2.53
N LYS A 53 10.11 -14.12 1.77
CA LYS A 53 9.79 -13.91 0.36
C LYS A 53 9.98 -15.17 -0.47
N THR A 54 11.13 -15.82 -0.35
CA THR A 54 11.43 -17.06 -1.08
C THR A 54 10.54 -18.23 -0.67
N ALA A 55 10.17 -18.33 0.62
CA ALA A 55 9.19 -19.31 1.09
C ALA A 55 7.80 -19.08 0.47
N PHE A 56 7.32 -17.84 0.48
CA PHE A 56 6.04 -17.47 -0.13
C PHE A 56 6.02 -17.73 -1.65
N GLU A 57 7.09 -17.37 -2.38
CA GLU A 57 7.21 -17.66 -3.81
C GLU A 57 7.17 -19.17 -4.11
N THR A 58 7.76 -19.98 -3.23
CA THR A 58 7.76 -21.45 -3.36
C THR A 58 6.36 -22.00 -3.13
N GLU A 59 5.68 -21.57 -2.07
CA GLU A 59 4.31 -21.97 -1.74
C GLU A 59 3.32 -21.59 -2.86
N MET A 60 3.43 -20.37 -3.40
CA MET A 60 2.61 -19.92 -4.52
C MET A 60 2.83 -20.78 -5.77
N ARG A 61 4.07 -21.16 -6.08
CA ARG A 61 4.41 -22.03 -7.21
C ARG A 61 3.85 -23.45 -7.01
N GLU A 62 3.89 -23.98 -5.79
CA GLU A 62 3.30 -25.28 -5.45
C GLU A 62 1.77 -25.25 -5.58
N ALA A 63 1.11 -24.19 -5.09
CA ALA A 63 -0.33 -24.01 -5.21
C ALA A 63 -0.78 -23.93 -6.67
N ILE A 64 -0.09 -23.15 -7.51
CA ILE A 64 -0.35 -23.06 -8.96
C ILE A 64 -0.13 -24.43 -9.63
N SER A 65 0.91 -25.16 -9.25
CA SER A 65 1.18 -26.50 -9.79
C SER A 65 0.09 -27.50 -9.41
N SER A 66 -0.45 -27.40 -8.20
CA SER A 66 -1.59 -28.19 -7.72
C SER A 66 -2.86 -27.87 -8.51
N LEU A 67 -3.20 -26.59 -8.69
CA LEU A 67 -4.34 -26.16 -9.51
C LEU A 67 -4.24 -26.62 -10.97
N ASN A 68 -3.05 -26.55 -11.56
CA ASN A 68 -2.84 -27.04 -12.92
C ASN A 68 -3.07 -28.55 -13.03
N ARG A 69 -2.71 -29.32 -11.99
CA ARG A 69 -2.96 -30.76 -11.95
C ARG A 69 -4.45 -31.07 -11.85
N THR A 70 -5.18 -30.40 -10.96
CA THR A 70 -6.64 -30.60 -10.82
C THR A 70 -7.39 -30.19 -12.09
N LEU A 71 -6.98 -29.09 -12.75
CA LEU A 71 -7.54 -28.70 -14.05
C LEU A 71 -7.27 -29.74 -15.15
N GLN A 72 -6.08 -30.34 -15.17
CA GLN A 72 -5.77 -31.43 -16.10
C GLN A 72 -6.62 -32.68 -15.83
N GLU A 73 -6.82 -33.06 -14.57
CA GLU A 73 -7.67 -34.18 -14.16
C GLU A 73 -9.14 -33.95 -14.58
N ILE A 74 -9.68 -32.76 -14.31
CA ILE A 74 -11.04 -32.37 -14.75
C ILE A 74 -11.14 -32.45 -16.28
N LYS A 75 -10.13 -31.93 -16.99
CA LYS A 75 -10.09 -31.98 -18.46
C LYS A 75 -10.09 -33.42 -18.98
N SER A 76 -9.32 -34.33 -18.39
CA SER A 76 -9.35 -35.75 -18.77
C SER A 76 -10.71 -36.40 -18.49
N MET A 77 -11.33 -36.11 -17.34
CA MET A 77 -12.66 -36.64 -16.99
C MET A 77 -13.74 -36.15 -17.96
N CYS A 78 -13.68 -34.89 -18.41
CA CYS A 78 -14.59 -34.36 -19.42
C CYS A 78 -14.35 -34.97 -20.80
N ALA A 79 -13.10 -35.19 -21.20
CA ALA A 79 -12.77 -35.79 -22.50
C ALA A 79 -13.27 -37.24 -22.62
N GLU A 80 -13.14 -38.04 -21.56
CA GLU A 80 -13.66 -39.42 -21.53
C GLU A 80 -15.20 -39.46 -21.59
N ARG A 81 -15.89 -38.54 -20.90
CA ARG A 81 -17.37 -38.48 -20.93
C ARG A 81 -17.95 -37.99 -22.25
N CYS A 82 -17.23 -37.15 -23.00
CA CYS A 82 -17.72 -36.63 -24.29
C CYS A 82 -17.57 -37.62 -25.46
N ASN A 83 -16.74 -38.68 -25.32
CA ASN A 83 -16.45 -39.58 -26.43
C ASN A 83 -17.49 -40.69 -26.63
N ASP A 84 -18.36 -40.96 -25.64
CA ASP A 84 -19.24 -42.14 -25.65
C ASP A 84 -20.70 -41.89 -26.06
N GLN A 85 -21.15 -40.66 -26.34
CA GLN A 85 -22.58 -40.45 -26.58
C GLN A 85 -23.07 -39.59 -27.74
N LEU A 86 -22.29 -38.78 -28.48
CA LEU A 86 -22.95 -37.86 -29.43
C LEU A 86 -22.21 -37.63 -30.76
N PRO A 87 -22.50 -38.46 -31.78
CA PRO A 87 -22.45 -38.03 -33.17
C PRO A 87 -23.74 -37.30 -33.62
N ASN A 88 -24.85 -37.42 -32.89
CA ASN A 88 -26.18 -37.02 -33.39
C ASN A 88 -26.79 -35.72 -32.80
N ARG A 89 -26.12 -35.01 -31.88
CA ARG A 89 -26.72 -33.80 -31.24
C ARG A 89 -26.28 -32.47 -31.86
N GLU A 90 -25.10 -32.42 -32.47
CA GLU A 90 -24.62 -31.16 -33.08
C GLU A 90 -25.43 -30.76 -34.31
N GLU A 91 -25.90 -31.72 -35.12
CA GLU A 91 -26.81 -31.44 -36.24
C GLU A 91 -28.13 -30.79 -35.76
N ILE A 92 -28.69 -31.25 -34.64
CA ILE A 92 -29.96 -30.75 -34.09
C ILE A 92 -29.82 -29.33 -33.51
N ILE A 93 -28.64 -28.96 -32.99
CA ILE A 93 -28.43 -27.62 -32.37
C ILE A 93 -28.17 -26.56 -33.44
N ILE A 94 -27.45 -26.91 -34.52
CA ILE A 94 -27.20 -25.98 -35.62
C ILE A 94 -28.51 -25.65 -36.37
N GLU A 95 -29.39 -26.64 -36.58
CA GLU A 95 -30.67 -26.43 -37.24
C GLU A 95 -31.62 -25.52 -36.44
N ASN A 96 -31.67 -25.69 -35.11
CA ASN A 96 -32.51 -24.85 -34.25
C ASN A 96 -31.99 -23.41 -34.11
N ASN A 97 -30.67 -23.20 -34.10
CA ASN A 97 -30.10 -21.86 -34.06
C ASN A 97 -30.27 -21.10 -35.39
N ALA A 98 -30.25 -21.81 -36.53
CA ALA A 98 -30.53 -21.23 -37.84
C ALA A 98 -32.00 -20.76 -37.93
N MET A 99 -32.95 -21.57 -37.46
CA MET A 99 -34.37 -21.18 -37.43
C MET A 99 -34.67 -19.98 -36.52
N PHE A 100 -33.90 -19.78 -35.44
CA PHE A 100 -34.12 -18.67 -34.52
C PHE A 100 -33.64 -17.33 -35.10
N MET A 101 -32.56 -17.33 -35.89
CA MET A 101 -31.98 -16.12 -36.48
C MET A 101 -32.78 -15.57 -37.68
N GLU A 102 -33.61 -16.39 -38.34
CA GLU A 102 -34.49 -15.94 -39.44
C GLU A 102 -35.74 -15.17 -38.96
N GLY A 103 -36.02 -15.12 -37.64
CA GLY A 103 -37.20 -14.45 -37.07
C GLY A 103 -36.98 -13.04 -36.52
N LEU A 104 -35.75 -12.53 -36.50
CA LEU A 104 -35.40 -11.22 -35.95
C LEU A 104 -35.08 -10.23 -37.07
N GLU A 105 -36.12 -9.74 -37.75
CA GLU A 105 -36.05 -8.50 -38.52
C GLU A 105 -35.87 -7.33 -37.52
N ILE A 106 -34.61 -6.98 -37.24
CA ILE A 106 -34.27 -5.83 -36.40
C ILE A 106 -34.45 -4.57 -37.24
N ASP A 107 -35.50 -3.82 -36.94
CA ASP A 107 -35.86 -2.55 -37.57
C ASP A 107 -34.88 -1.45 -37.10
N ASP A 108 -33.88 -1.18 -37.94
CA ASP A 108 -32.65 -0.44 -37.65
C ASP A 108 -32.82 1.10 -37.68
N GLN A 109 -33.90 1.63 -37.10
CA GLN A 109 -34.29 3.06 -37.24
C GLN A 109 -34.32 3.91 -35.96
N ARG A 110 -33.77 3.47 -34.82
CA ARG A 110 -33.77 4.30 -33.59
C ARG A 110 -32.45 4.27 -32.83
N ALA A 111 -31.41 4.83 -33.45
CA ALA A 111 -30.14 5.12 -32.77
C ALA A 111 -29.60 6.51 -33.12
N GLN A 112 -30.47 7.52 -33.12
CA GLN A 112 -30.05 8.93 -33.13
C GLN A 112 -30.91 9.68 -32.11
N ASN A 113 -30.24 10.44 -31.24
CA ASN A 113 -30.76 11.35 -30.21
C ASN A 113 -30.87 10.75 -28.80
N ARG A 114 -29.78 10.85 -28.04
CA ARG A 114 -29.77 11.20 -26.60
C ARG A 114 -28.34 11.45 -26.16
N ALA A 115 -27.89 12.68 -26.40
CA ALA A 115 -26.78 13.29 -25.70
C ALA A 115 -27.34 14.50 -24.94
N ASP A 116 -26.75 14.76 -23.77
CA ASP A 116 -26.90 15.94 -22.91
C ASP A 116 -28.10 15.98 -21.96
N GLU A 117 -27.92 15.42 -20.75
CA GLU A 117 -28.48 15.99 -19.52
C GLU A 117 -27.39 16.09 -18.44
N PRO A 118 -27.22 17.27 -17.79
CA PRO A 118 -26.28 17.46 -16.70
C PRO A 118 -26.90 17.06 -15.36
N MET A 119 -26.13 16.32 -14.56
CA MET A 119 -26.48 15.85 -13.22
C MET A 119 -26.11 16.95 -12.20
N GLU A 120 -27.10 17.47 -11.47
CA GLU A 120 -26.88 18.36 -10.33
C GLU A 120 -26.56 17.54 -9.06
N GLU A 121 -25.52 17.95 -8.34
CA GLU A 121 -24.96 17.28 -7.18
C GLU A 121 -25.43 18.03 -5.91
N GLU A 122 -26.37 17.44 -5.18
CA GLU A 122 -26.83 17.93 -3.87
C GLU A 122 -25.90 17.40 -2.75
N THR A 123 -25.30 18.32 -2.01
CA THR A 123 -24.54 18.05 -0.79
C THR A 123 -25.45 18.10 0.43
N SER A 124 -25.61 17.00 1.16
CA SER A 124 -26.25 16.98 2.49
C SER A 124 -25.19 16.88 3.58
N GLU A 125 -25.12 17.91 4.42
CA GLU A 125 -24.45 17.89 5.73
C GLU A 125 -25.30 17.10 6.73
N SER A 126 -24.67 16.25 7.53
CA SER A 126 -25.30 15.75 8.76
C SER A 126 -24.28 15.50 9.87
N GLU A 127 -24.71 15.95 11.04
CA GLU A 127 -23.98 16.18 12.28
C GLU A 127 -23.83 14.89 13.13
N GLU A 128 -22.73 14.90 13.90
CA GLU A 128 -22.50 14.36 15.26
C GLU A 128 -23.30 13.17 15.80
N SER A 129 -22.59 12.21 16.38
CA SER A 129 -22.92 11.72 17.73
C SER A 129 -21.72 11.02 18.40
N GLU A 130 -21.39 11.50 19.60
CA GLU A 130 -20.50 10.86 20.56
C GLU A 130 -21.30 9.87 21.41
N SER A 131 -20.76 8.67 21.63
CA SER A 131 -21.05 7.91 22.84
C SER A 131 -19.87 7.03 23.24
N GLU A 132 -19.42 7.28 24.46
CA GLU A 132 -18.57 6.41 25.28
C GLU A 132 -19.43 5.23 25.76
N ASP A 133 -18.88 3.99 25.80
CA ASP A 133 -19.17 3.08 26.91
C ASP A 133 -18.28 1.82 26.94
N GLU A 134 -18.05 1.41 28.19
CA GLU A 134 -17.06 0.48 28.73
C GLU A 134 -17.31 -1.00 28.41
N ILE A 135 -16.23 -1.80 28.36
CA ILE A 135 -16.29 -3.27 28.35
C ILE A 135 -15.57 -3.84 29.57
N PRO A 136 -16.26 -4.68 30.36
CA PRO A 136 -15.57 -5.63 31.24
C PRO A 136 -15.90 -7.12 30.95
N VAL A 137 -14.81 -7.91 30.94
CA VAL A 137 -14.64 -9.22 31.60
C VAL A 137 -15.09 -10.50 30.87
N GLU A 138 -14.11 -11.31 30.48
CA GLU A 138 -14.19 -12.74 30.15
C GLU A 138 -14.44 -13.61 31.39
N PRO A 139 -15.04 -14.81 31.22
CA PRO A 139 -14.50 -15.96 31.92
C PRO A 139 -14.36 -17.25 31.08
N GLU A 140 -13.17 -17.84 31.25
CA GLU A 140 -12.87 -19.23 31.59
C GLU A 140 -13.48 -20.38 30.79
N GLN A 141 -12.60 -21.02 30.02
CA GLN A 141 -12.76 -22.35 29.45
C GLN A 141 -12.63 -23.44 30.53
N GLN A 142 -13.64 -24.29 30.67
CA GLN A 142 -13.54 -25.53 31.43
C GLN A 142 -13.74 -26.79 30.57
N ASN A 143 -12.70 -27.62 30.65
CA ASN A 143 -12.54 -29.00 30.19
C ASN A 143 -13.80 -29.86 30.23
N ARG A 144 -14.10 -30.49 29.09
CA ARG A 144 -15.16 -31.49 28.93
C ARG A 144 -14.56 -32.89 29.12
N ARG A 145 -15.07 -33.63 30.11
CA ARG A 145 -14.83 -35.07 30.31
C ARG A 145 -15.61 -35.88 29.28
N GLU A 146 -14.93 -36.85 28.68
CA GLU A 146 -15.54 -37.94 27.91
C GLU A 146 -16.21 -38.93 28.87
N VAL A 147 -17.48 -39.25 28.58
CA VAL A 147 -18.23 -40.35 29.19
C VAL A 147 -18.82 -41.14 28.02
N GLU A 148 -18.26 -42.32 27.78
CA GLU A 148 -18.85 -43.34 26.92
C GLU A 148 -20.05 -43.96 27.63
N LEU A 149 -21.22 -43.88 26.99
CA LEU A 149 -22.43 -44.61 27.36
C LEU A 149 -22.87 -45.40 26.12
N GLU A 150 -22.69 -46.71 26.20
CA GLU A 150 -23.34 -47.70 25.35
C GLU A 150 -24.82 -47.76 25.71
N GLU A 151 -25.73 -47.41 24.79
CA GLU A 151 -27.16 -47.76 24.92
C GLU A 151 -27.78 -48.19 23.56
N ASP A 152 -28.16 -49.47 23.56
CA ASP A 152 -29.39 -50.11 23.05
C ASP A 152 -30.00 -49.71 21.68
N PRO A 153 -29.97 -50.60 20.65
CA PRO A 153 -30.38 -50.27 19.27
C PRO A 153 -31.89 -50.25 18.94
N HIS A 154 -32.82 -50.42 19.89
CA HIS A 154 -34.17 -50.88 19.51
C HIS A 154 -35.41 -50.15 20.04
N ALA A 155 -35.36 -48.84 20.32
CA ALA A 155 -36.58 -48.15 20.80
C ALA A 155 -36.76 -46.66 20.46
N LEU A 156 -36.48 -46.14 19.26
CA LEU A 156 -36.89 -44.75 18.92
C LEU A 156 -37.21 -44.59 17.41
N HIS A 157 -38.48 -44.62 17.01
CA HIS A 157 -38.87 -44.27 15.63
C HIS A 157 -40.15 -43.44 15.49
N GLU A 158 -40.55 -42.64 16.49
CA GLU A 158 -41.70 -41.72 16.31
C GLU A 158 -41.55 -40.32 16.95
N ASN A 159 -40.39 -39.95 17.54
CA ASN A 159 -40.26 -38.68 18.28
C ASN A 159 -39.28 -37.65 17.67
N GLU A 160 -38.87 -37.81 16.42
CA GLU A 160 -37.87 -36.94 15.76
C GLU A 160 -38.44 -35.64 15.14
N ARG A 161 -39.76 -35.41 15.20
CA ARG A 161 -40.39 -34.28 14.48
C ARG A 161 -40.59 -33.00 15.31
N GLN A 162 -40.19 -32.95 16.59
CA GLN A 162 -40.44 -31.77 17.45
C GLN A 162 -39.19 -31.09 18.02
N ALA A 163 -37.98 -31.56 17.71
CA ALA A 163 -36.72 -30.97 18.24
C ALA A 163 -36.03 -29.95 17.30
N HIS A 164 -36.47 -29.81 16.04
CA HIS A 164 -35.77 -29.03 15.01
C HIS A 164 -35.79 -27.48 15.09
N PRO A 165 -36.79 -26.78 15.68
CA PRO A 165 -36.87 -25.31 15.56
C PRO A 165 -35.76 -24.56 16.32
N ARG A 166 -35.26 -25.12 17.43
CA ARG A 166 -34.24 -24.46 18.27
C ARG A 166 -32.85 -24.45 17.64
N GLN A 167 -32.56 -25.42 16.77
CA GLN A 167 -31.24 -25.52 16.16
C GLN A 167 -31.08 -24.50 15.02
N GLU A 168 -32.14 -24.25 14.25
CA GLU A 168 -32.14 -23.25 13.16
C GLU A 168 -32.02 -21.81 13.69
N GLN A 169 -32.70 -21.47 14.78
CA GLN A 169 -32.62 -20.14 15.39
C GLN A 169 -31.19 -19.79 15.86
N ASN A 170 -30.45 -20.77 16.38
CA ASN A 170 -29.06 -20.56 16.80
C ASN A 170 -28.13 -20.30 15.62
N VAL A 171 -28.34 -20.97 14.48
CA VAL A 171 -27.54 -20.79 13.26
C VAL A 171 -27.74 -19.38 12.69
N VAL A 172 -28.99 -18.91 12.62
CA VAL A 172 -29.34 -17.55 12.17
C VAL A 172 -28.70 -16.49 13.09
N ALA A 173 -28.82 -16.65 14.41
CA ALA A 173 -28.23 -15.73 15.38
C ALA A 173 -26.69 -15.72 15.33
N GLU A 174 -26.06 -16.85 15.02
CA GLU A 174 -24.61 -16.91 14.83
C GLU A 174 -24.16 -16.23 13.54
N ALA A 175 -24.86 -16.46 12.41
CA ALA A 175 -24.58 -15.79 11.14
C ALA A 175 -24.68 -14.26 11.28
N ARG A 176 -25.77 -13.77 11.91
CA ARG A 176 -25.98 -12.35 12.20
C ARG A 176 -24.82 -11.74 13.00
N ARG A 177 -24.39 -12.40 14.08
CA ARG A 177 -23.25 -11.95 14.91
C ARG A 177 -21.95 -11.89 14.12
N ARG A 178 -21.71 -12.81 13.17
CA ARG A 178 -20.52 -12.79 12.32
C ARG A 178 -20.52 -11.58 11.38
N ILE A 179 -21.66 -11.28 10.77
CA ILE A 179 -21.83 -10.11 9.87
C ILE A 179 -21.59 -8.81 10.65
N GLU A 180 -22.21 -8.66 11.84
CA GLU A 180 -22.02 -7.48 12.70
C GLU A 180 -20.55 -7.27 13.11
N GLN A 181 -19.85 -8.35 13.45
CA GLN A 181 -18.41 -8.27 13.75
C GLN A 181 -17.59 -7.87 12.54
N GLU A 182 -17.97 -8.31 11.34
CA GLU A 182 -17.30 -7.90 10.10
C GLU A 182 -17.54 -6.43 9.79
N ILE A 183 -18.77 -5.94 9.95
CA ILE A 183 -19.14 -4.52 9.84
C ILE A 183 -18.23 -3.67 10.73
N GLN A 184 -18.12 -4.00 12.03
CA GLN A 184 -17.28 -3.26 12.96
C GLN A 184 -15.80 -3.23 12.53
N ARG A 185 -15.28 -4.33 11.97
CA ARG A 185 -13.90 -4.39 11.45
C ARG A 185 -13.72 -3.50 10.22
N VAL A 186 -14.68 -3.52 9.31
CA VAL A 186 -14.66 -2.71 8.07
C VAL A 186 -14.78 -1.22 8.41
N GLU A 187 -15.64 -0.84 9.34
CA GLU A 187 -15.74 0.54 9.86
C GLU A 187 -14.44 1.02 10.51
N GLN A 188 -13.79 0.16 11.30
CA GLN A 188 -12.47 0.48 11.84
C GLN A 188 -11.42 0.65 10.73
N ALA A 189 -11.46 -0.18 9.69
CA ALA A 189 -10.57 -0.04 8.54
C ALA A 189 -10.79 1.29 7.79
N ILE A 190 -12.04 1.71 7.61
CA ILE A 190 -12.39 3.02 7.02
C ILE A 190 -11.78 4.15 7.84
N ARG A 191 -11.97 4.15 9.16
CA ARG A 191 -11.36 5.15 10.07
C ARG A 191 -9.83 5.16 9.98
N ASN A 192 -9.21 3.98 9.88
CA ASN A 192 -7.77 3.88 9.69
C ASN A 192 -7.32 4.50 8.36
N PHE A 193 -8.06 4.26 7.26
CA PHE A 193 -7.76 4.89 5.97
C PHE A 193 -7.98 6.39 5.98
N ASP A 194 -8.99 6.90 6.69
CA ASP A 194 -9.20 8.34 6.86
C ASP A 194 -8.01 9.03 7.53
N ASN A 195 -7.48 8.42 8.60
CA ASN A 195 -6.27 8.92 9.26
C ASN A 195 -5.05 8.91 8.32
N ILE A 196 -4.87 7.84 7.54
CA ILE A 196 -3.78 7.73 6.56
C ILE A 196 -3.92 8.78 5.46
N ILE A 197 -5.13 8.99 4.94
CA ILE A 197 -5.41 10.00 3.91
C ILE A 197 -5.07 11.39 4.44
N ALA A 198 -5.54 11.73 5.65
CA ALA A 198 -5.23 13.01 6.29
C ALA A 198 -3.72 13.23 6.47
N GLU A 199 -2.99 12.22 6.94
CA GLU A 199 -1.52 12.28 7.09
C GLU A 199 -0.81 12.49 5.74
N ILE A 200 -1.27 11.83 4.67
CA ILE A 200 -0.68 11.98 3.32
C ILE A 200 -1.02 13.36 2.73
N GLU A 201 -2.20 13.90 3.00
CA GLU A 201 -2.64 15.18 2.47
C GLU A 201 -1.88 16.38 3.03
N ASP A 202 -1.40 16.29 4.27
CA ASP A 202 -0.56 17.30 4.95
C ASP A 202 0.88 17.34 4.40
N GLN A 203 1.32 16.30 3.70
CA GLN A 203 2.67 16.28 3.13
C GLN A 203 2.84 17.32 2.01
N PRO A 204 4.02 17.97 1.92
CA PRO A 204 4.27 18.98 0.90
C PRO A 204 4.21 18.34 -0.50
N ARG A 205 3.51 19.02 -1.41
CA ARG A 205 3.34 18.58 -2.80
C ARG A 205 3.69 19.71 -3.76
N CYS A 206 4.25 19.35 -4.90
CA CYS A 206 4.40 20.24 -6.04
C CYS A 206 3.97 19.54 -7.34
N ALA A 207 4.01 20.26 -8.46
CA ALA A 207 3.75 19.66 -9.77
C ALA A 207 4.84 18.63 -10.13
N PRO A 208 4.51 17.54 -10.86
CA PRO A 208 5.51 16.58 -11.31
C PRO A 208 6.58 17.24 -12.19
N ARG A 209 7.80 16.72 -12.11
CA ARG A 209 8.89 17.14 -12.98
C ARG A 209 8.58 16.73 -14.42
N ARG A 210 8.55 17.70 -15.32
CA ARG A 210 8.38 17.45 -16.75
C ARG A 210 9.73 17.12 -17.38
N PHE A 211 9.89 15.87 -17.82
CA PHE A 211 11.06 15.44 -18.57
C PHE A 211 10.88 15.71 -20.06
N GLY A 212 11.93 16.20 -20.70
CA GLY A 212 11.85 16.69 -22.08
C GLY A 212 11.26 18.10 -22.18
N GLY A 213 11.09 18.57 -23.41
CA GLY A 213 10.73 19.96 -23.72
C GLY A 213 11.87 20.68 -24.42
N ARG A 214 11.53 21.61 -25.32
CA ARG A 214 12.50 22.44 -26.05
C ARG A 214 12.75 23.73 -25.27
N VAL A 215 13.97 24.26 -25.37
CA VAL A 215 14.27 25.60 -24.88
C VAL A 215 13.71 26.61 -25.88
N ASP A 216 12.54 27.17 -25.56
CA ASP A 216 11.82 28.07 -26.47
C ASP A 216 12.48 29.46 -26.56
N GLN A 217 13.20 29.88 -25.51
CA GLN A 217 13.83 31.20 -25.47
C GLN A 217 15.12 31.24 -26.30
N ASN A 218 15.15 32.09 -27.34
CA ASN A 218 16.32 32.26 -28.22
C ASN A 218 17.63 32.54 -27.48
N ARG A 219 17.58 33.29 -26.37
CA ARG A 219 18.77 33.64 -25.56
C ARG A 219 19.34 32.43 -24.80
N GLU A 220 18.52 31.42 -24.55
CA GLU A 220 18.88 30.26 -23.74
C GLU A 220 19.23 29.03 -24.59
N ARG A 221 19.12 29.12 -25.92
CA ARG A 221 19.45 28.03 -26.86
C ARG A 221 20.90 27.54 -26.79
N TYR A 222 21.80 28.31 -26.18
CA TYR A 222 23.20 27.91 -25.98
C TYR A 222 23.47 27.34 -24.59
N MET A 223 22.46 27.29 -23.72
CA MET A 223 22.59 26.69 -22.39
C MET A 223 22.86 25.21 -22.51
N LYS A 224 23.84 24.73 -21.75
CA LYS A 224 24.20 23.31 -21.68
C LYS A 224 23.49 22.67 -20.50
N CYS A 225 22.90 21.50 -20.72
CA CYS A 225 22.38 20.68 -19.63
C CYS A 225 23.55 20.21 -18.74
N ALA A 226 23.48 20.47 -17.43
CA ALA A 226 24.54 20.11 -16.48
C ALA A 226 24.76 18.59 -16.37
N PHE A 227 23.76 17.79 -16.73
CA PHE A 227 23.80 16.33 -16.61
C PHE A 227 24.32 15.67 -17.88
N CYS A 228 23.63 15.83 -19.01
CA CYS A 228 23.97 15.16 -20.28
C CYS A 228 24.75 16.02 -21.28
N ASN A 229 25.09 17.27 -20.93
CA ASN A 229 25.83 18.22 -21.77
C ASN A 229 25.17 18.61 -23.11
N ALA A 230 23.93 18.18 -23.37
CA ALA A 230 23.17 18.62 -24.54
C ALA A 230 22.98 20.15 -24.51
N ILE A 231 23.16 20.81 -25.67
CA ILE A 231 23.10 22.27 -25.81
C ILE A 231 21.74 22.65 -26.40
N GLY A 232 21.01 23.55 -25.75
CA GLY A 232 19.76 24.14 -26.28
C GLY A 232 18.56 23.19 -26.41
N ASN A 233 18.74 21.91 -26.13
CA ASN A 233 17.70 20.91 -26.27
C ASN A 233 16.68 20.97 -25.13
N HIS A 234 17.13 21.06 -23.87
CA HIS A 234 16.29 21.10 -22.68
C HIS A 234 17.02 21.79 -21.51
N TYR A 235 16.28 22.31 -20.53
CA TYR A 235 16.85 22.76 -19.26
C TYR A 235 17.32 21.58 -18.41
N SER A 236 18.35 21.78 -17.58
CA SER A 236 18.86 20.73 -16.68
C SER A 236 17.74 20.08 -15.84
N ASP A 237 16.77 20.88 -15.37
CA ASP A 237 15.61 20.41 -14.60
C ASP A 237 14.81 19.30 -15.32
N SER A 238 14.71 19.40 -16.65
CA SER A 238 13.92 18.53 -17.54
C SER A 238 14.75 17.45 -18.24
N CYS A 239 15.97 17.15 -17.78
CA CYS A 239 16.84 16.17 -18.44
C CYS A 239 16.25 14.75 -18.43
N SER A 240 15.97 14.20 -19.62
CA SER A 240 15.43 12.86 -19.80
C SER A 240 16.46 11.73 -19.69
N ASN A 241 17.75 12.05 -19.92
CA ASN A 241 18.85 11.09 -19.86
C ASN A 241 19.24 10.74 -18.41
N VAL A 242 19.01 11.66 -17.47
CA VAL A 242 19.29 11.47 -16.05
C VAL A 242 18.06 11.88 -15.27
N ARG A 243 17.15 10.92 -15.06
CA ARG A 243 15.89 11.15 -14.35
C ARG A 243 16.05 11.07 -12.85
N ASN A 244 16.79 10.07 -12.37
CA ASN A 244 16.93 9.79 -10.94
C ASN A 244 17.75 10.88 -10.23
N ILE A 245 17.24 11.33 -9.10
CA ILE A 245 17.80 12.44 -8.33
C ILE A 245 19.13 12.11 -7.65
N ASN A 246 19.32 10.88 -7.20
CA ASN A 246 20.58 10.40 -6.66
C ASN A 246 21.64 10.38 -7.75
N SER A 247 21.31 9.90 -8.94
CA SER A 247 22.21 9.96 -10.10
C SER A 247 22.54 11.41 -10.50
N ARG A 248 21.58 12.33 -10.41
CA ARG A 248 21.85 13.76 -10.63
C ARG A 248 22.84 14.32 -9.61
N ARG A 249 22.63 14.06 -8.31
CA ARG A 249 23.54 14.50 -7.24
C ARG A 249 24.94 13.93 -7.41
N GLN A 250 25.05 12.63 -7.70
CA GLN A 250 26.32 11.96 -7.96
C GLN A 250 27.07 12.61 -9.13
N LEU A 251 26.40 12.88 -10.26
CA LEU A 251 27.03 13.56 -11.40
C LEU A 251 27.49 14.99 -11.07
N ILE A 252 26.78 15.70 -10.20
CA ILE A 252 27.19 17.03 -9.75
C ILE A 252 28.43 16.95 -8.87
N GLU A 253 28.51 15.96 -8.00
CA GLU A 253 29.69 15.71 -7.16
C GLU A 253 30.90 15.27 -7.99
N GLU A 254 30.74 14.30 -8.89
CA GLU A 254 31.79 13.81 -9.80
C GLU A 254 32.34 14.92 -10.71
N LYS A 255 31.46 15.80 -11.20
CA LYS A 255 31.84 16.97 -11.99
C LYS A 255 32.15 18.18 -11.13
N GLU A 256 32.29 18.05 -9.81
CA GLU A 256 32.54 19.12 -8.84
C GLU A 256 31.74 20.43 -9.09
N LEU A 257 30.50 20.32 -9.55
CA LEU A 257 29.62 21.47 -9.80
C LEU A 257 28.98 21.94 -8.48
N CYS A 258 28.65 23.23 -8.38
CA CYS A 258 27.93 23.73 -7.20
C CYS A 258 26.48 23.22 -7.15
N LEU A 259 26.04 22.67 -6.02
CA LEU A 259 24.67 22.18 -5.80
C LEU A 259 23.57 23.25 -5.96
N THR A 260 23.92 24.54 -5.85
CA THR A 260 22.93 25.63 -5.92
C THR A 260 22.85 26.28 -7.31
N CYS A 261 23.96 26.44 -8.03
CA CYS A 261 23.97 27.10 -9.36
C CYS A 261 24.37 26.19 -10.53
N LEU A 262 24.84 24.97 -10.26
CA LEU A 262 25.35 24.00 -11.24
C LEU A 262 26.57 24.46 -12.06
N GLU A 263 27.32 25.46 -11.56
CA GLU A 263 28.54 25.96 -12.18
C GLU A 263 29.79 25.42 -11.48
N TRP A 264 30.85 25.15 -12.26
CA TRP A 264 32.15 24.66 -11.77
C TRP A 264 32.92 25.74 -10.97
N ASN A 265 33.04 26.96 -11.52
CA ASN A 265 33.77 28.08 -10.92
C ASN A 265 32.93 28.88 -9.90
N CYS A 266 32.18 28.19 -9.04
CA CYS A 266 31.37 28.82 -8.01
C CYS A 266 32.06 28.70 -6.64
N PRO A 267 32.07 29.76 -5.79
CA PRO A 267 32.64 29.70 -4.43
C PRO A 267 31.88 28.78 -3.46
N ARG A 268 30.73 28.23 -3.89
CA ARG A 268 29.84 27.30 -3.18
C ARG A 268 29.27 27.84 -1.86
N GLY A 269 28.34 27.06 -1.28
CA GLY A 269 27.65 27.37 -0.03
C GLY A 269 27.01 28.76 -0.04
N ASN A 270 27.07 29.45 1.10
CA ASN A 270 26.47 30.78 1.29
C ASN A 270 27.14 31.90 0.47
N ARG A 271 28.30 31.63 -0.14
CA ARG A 271 28.99 32.58 -1.04
C ARG A 271 28.56 32.43 -2.50
N CYS A 272 27.79 31.40 -2.83
CA CYS A 272 27.21 31.24 -4.15
C CYS A 272 26.26 32.42 -4.44
N ARG A 273 26.37 33.04 -5.62
CA ARG A 273 25.47 34.15 -6.03
C ARG A 273 23.99 33.76 -6.05
N LYS A 274 23.70 32.45 -6.17
CA LYS A 274 22.36 31.89 -6.16
C LYS A 274 21.98 31.24 -4.82
N ALA A 275 22.75 31.43 -3.75
CA ALA A 275 22.49 30.83 -2.43
C ALA A 275 21.08 31.13 -1.90
N THR A 276 20.60 32.36 -2.13
CA THR A 276 19.30 32.87 -1.64
C THR A 276 18.15 32.70 -2.62
N VAL A 277 18.40 32.17 -3.82
CA VAL A 277 17.35 31.95 -4.82
C VAL A 277 16.49 30.78 -4.35
N LEU A 278 15.16 31.01 -4.30
CA LEU A 278 14.20 29.98 -3.90
C LEU A 278 14.09 28.91 -4.99
N CYS A 279 13.99 27.65 -4.56
CA CYS A 279 13.70 26.54 -5.45
C CYS A 279 12.30 26.70 -6.07
N PHE A 280 12.18 26.42 -7.37
CA PHE A 280 10.90 26.44 -8.07
C PHE A 280 9.87 25.45 -7.51
N HIS A 281 10.33 24.30 -7.02
CA HIS A 281 9.47 23.19 -6.58
C HIS A 281 9.06 23.31 -5.10
N CYS A 282 10.02 23.35 -4.18
CA CYS A 282 9.73 23.39 -2.73
C CYS A 282 9.79 24.77 -2.08
N ARG A 283 10.20 25.82 -2.82
CA ARG A 283 10.38 27.20 -2.31
C ARG A 283 11.45 27.39 -1.23
N GLU A 284 12.23 26.37 -0.92
CA GLU A 284 13.39 26.49 -0.01
C GLU A 284 14.65 26.98 -0.73
N GLN A 285 15.63 27.45 0.03
CA GLN A 285 16.93 27.93 -0.48
C GLN A 285 18.00 26.82 -0.47
N GLY A 286 19.20 27.14 -0.97
CA GLY A 286 20.38 26.28 -0.82
C GLY A 286 20.57 25.20 -1.89
N HIS A 287 19.58 24.91 -2.73
CA HIS A 287 19.71 23.93 -3.81
C HIS A 287 19.12 24.42 -5.14
N HIS A 288 19.63 23.87 -6.25
CA HIS A 288 19.09 24.11 -7.58
C HIS A 288 17.81 23.28 -7.78
N SER A 289 16.80 23.79 -8.49
CA SER A 289 15.50 23.08 -8.70
C SER A 289 15.66 21.72 -9.39
N ALA A 290 16.68 21.59 -10.25
CA ALA A 290 17.03 20.33 -10.89
C ALA A 290 17.53 19.23 -9.92
N LEU A 291 17.87 19.62 -8.69
CA LEU A 291 18.31 18.75 -7.59
C LEU A 291 17.29 18.67 -6.44
N CYS A 292 16.08 19.19 -6.63
CA CYS A 292 14.98 19.07 -5.67
C CYS A 292 14.30 17.70 -5.80
N ASP A 293 14.06 17.02 -4.69
CA ASP A 293 13.44 15.68 -4.63
C ASP A 293 11.91 15.77 -4.57
N LEU A 294 11.37 16.95 -4.25
CA LEU A 294 9.95 17.16 -4.03
C LEU A 294 9.07 16.76 -5.22
N PRO A 295 9.43 17.01 -6.50
CA PRO A 295 8.60 16.59 -7.63
C PRO A 295 8.40 15.08 -7.72
N GLU A 296 9.45 14.31 -7.47
CA GLU A 296 9.44 12.84 -7.45
C GLU A 296 8.67 12.34 -6.21
N GLN A 297 8.95 12.89 -5.02
CA GLN A 297 8.19 12.57 -3.81
C GLN A 297 6.70 12.89 -3.95
N SER A 298 6.36 13.99 -4.63
CA SER A 298 4.96 14.39 -4.86
C SER A 298 4.20 13.40 -5.74
N GLU A 299 4.89 12.72 -6.68
CA GLU A 299 4.28 11.66 -7.47
C GLU A 299 4.00 10.43 -6.61
N GLU A 300 4.94 10.03 -5.76
CA GLU A 300 4.75 8.96 -4.78
C GLU A 300 3.60 9.27 -3.79
N ILE A 301 3.55 10.49 -3.26
CA ILE A 301 2.45 10.95 -2.39
C ILE A 301 1.10 10.84 -3.11
N ARG A 302 1.01 11.28 -4.38
CA ARG A 302 -0.24 11.16 -5.15
C ARG A 302 -0.65 9.71 -5.38
N MET A 303 0.32 8.83 -5.68
CA MET A 303 0.04 7.40 -5.85
C MET A 303 -0.45 6.78 -4.53
N ARG A 304 0.23 7.05 -3.41
CA ARG A 304 -0.19 6.57 -2.08
C ARG A 304 -1.58 7.07 -1.70
N LEU A 305 -1.87 8.34 -1.99
CA LEU A 305 -3.19 8.94 -1.74
C LEU A 305 -4.28 8.25 -2.56
N ASN A 306 -4.03 8.01 -3.85
CA ASN A 306 -4.98 7.30 -4.71
C ASN A 306 -5.24 5.87 -4.21
N ASN A 307 -4.17 5.12 -3.87
CA ASN A 307 -4.30 3.76 -3.35
C ASN A 307 -5.08 3.72 -2.02
N ALA A 308 -4.84 4.69 -1.13
CA ALA A 308 -5.56 4.79 0.13
C ALA A 308 -7.06 5.10 -0.08
N ARG A 309 -7.37 6.00 -1.03
CA ARG A 309 -8.76 6.34 -1.40
C ARG A 309 -9.49 5.16 -2.04
N GLU A 310 -8.83 4.44 -2.95
CA GLU A 310 -9.38 3.22 -3.56
C GLU A 310 -9.61 2.13 -2.51
N SER A 311 -8.66 1.92 -1.59
CA SER A 311 -8.83 0.96 -0.50
C SER A 311 -9.99 1.32 0.42
N LYS A 312 -10.15 2.61 0.76
CA LYS A 312 -11.29 3.11 1.51
C LYS A 312 -12.60 2.86 0.77
N GLN A 313 -12.65 3.14 -0.54
CA GLN A 313 -13.81 2.91 -1.38
C GLN A 313 -14.23 1.42 -1.39
N ASN A 314 -13.26 0.51 -1.52
CA ASN A 314 -13.51 -0.93 -1.43
C ASN A 314 -14.09 -1.34 -0.06
N CYS A 315 -13.62 -0.72 1.04
CA CYS A 315 -14.21 -0.93 2.36
C CYS A 315 -15.65 -0.41 2.45
N LEU A 316 -15.95 0.75 1.85
CA LEU A 316 -17.31 1.29 1.82
C LEU A 316 -18.26 0.39 1.03
N GLU A 317 -17.83 -0.15 -0.10
CA GLU A 317 -18.60 -1.12 -0.89
C GLU A 317 -18.85 -2.41 -0.10
N ARG A 318 -17.81 -2.95 0.56
CA ARG A 318 -17.97 -4.12 1.43
C ARG A 318 -18.91 -3.85 2.61
N LEU A 319 -18.85 -2.66 3.20
CA LEU A 319 -19.75 -2.26 4.28
C LEU A 319 -21.21 -2.22 3.78
N TRP A 320 -21.44 -1.71 2.57
CA TRP A 320 -22.76 -1.71 1.95
C TRP A 320 -23.29 -3.14 1.73
N ASP A 321 -22.47 -4.03 1.18
CA ASP A 321 -22.84 -5.45 0.99
C ASP A 321 -23.20 -6.14 2.31
N LEU A 322 -22.39 -5.92 3.36
CA LEU A 322 -22.61 -6.52 4.67
C LEU A 322 -23.90 -6.01 5.33
N ASN A 323 -24.23 -4.73 5.18
CA ASN A 323 -25.50 -4.19 5.66
C ASN A 323 -26.68 -4.81 4.91
N HIS A 324 -26.56 -4.98 3.59
CA HIS A 324 -27.59 -5.66 2.81
C HIS A 324 -27.75 -7.14 3.22
N GLU A 325 -26.64 -7.83 3.51
CA GLU A 325 -26.66 -9.20 4.02
C GLU A 325 -27.32 -9.27 5.41
N LEU A 326 -27.05 -8.30 6.28
CA LEU A 326 -27.62 -8.21 7.63
C LEU A 326 -29.15 -8.06 7.59
N ASP A 327 -29.68 -7.31 6.62
CA ASP A 327 -31.13 -7.12 6.42
C ASP A 327 -31.86 -8.43 6.07
N LEU A 328 -31.16 -9.43 5.51
CA LEU A 328 -31.71 -10.76 5.25
C LEU A 328 -31.91 -11.59 6.53
N PHE A 329 -31.33 -11.17 7.66
CA PHE A 329 -31.42 -11.81 8.96
C PHE A 329 -32.18 -10.93 9.96
N PRO A 330 -33.52 -10.81 9.82
CA PRO A 330 -34.31 -9.95 10.69
C PRO A 330 -34.18 -10.35 12.17
N PRO A 331 -34.24 -9.38 13.10
CA PRO A 331 -34.19 -9.67 14.53
C PRO A 331 -35.34 -10.61 14.91
N ALA A 332 -35.06 -11.59 15.76
CA ALA A 332 -36.10 -12.45 16.33
C ALA A 332 -37.06 -11.58 17.14
N MET A 333 -38.32 -11.51 16.70
CA MET A 333 -39.40 -10.79 17.41
C MET A 333 -39.77 -11.46 18.73
#